data_AF-A0A7C4R6L5-F1
#
_entry.id   AF-A0A7C4R6L5-F1
#
_cell.length_a   1.000
_cell.length_b   1.000
_cell.length_c   1.000
_cell.angle_alpha   90.00
_cell.angle_beta   90.00
_cell.angle_gamma   90.00
#
_symmetry.space_group_name_H-M   'P 1'
#
loop_
_entity.id
_entity.type
_entity.pdbx_description
1 polymer ?
#
loop_
_entity_poly.entity_id
_entity_poly.type
_entity_poly.pdbx_seq_one_letter_code
_entity_poly.pdbx_strand_id
1 'polypeptide(L)'
;MIESHNAIKFWARKPISLILSEFPKKAYIIADPFCGSGTTGFAALIRRVNCIYLSDISPVSVFITSTLLSQSKLLEEIFSYFVDFCKDLEEELYRVRDYKVGYAVWMTELECPKCGYKFGVRKMSNEVKCRKCYTKFPTRYFLFKEKLLWIYVEKNGKKFKIADKEILEEYIGKEENLCLKYWYPSGTFEYSNLKIEFRNGPHRRLEIKEIFTRRNLYAVSKIYNEIERIWKSDQEQGDLLKLAFIASLVNATKMIPHAKSSGPSWKLPRYWIPNIREERNFCKSFIRRLKIIKDFKEKLEMNLPISDYKINVTYGDINALSSNGNNDEKTINIFRSDAREAYLFLPRCDFVILDPPHYDQVDYYELCYLWQKWLQGSHNDMRFEDFEYWKNVISINSRIGHDLNFYNNNISRIVLCYAGTLTKHGKLVLILHNKDPAILNETVKSIKEKLHDFKVKSSCEWPQVPSSAQGIHGRKKFLYILKIYRG
;
A
#
# COMPACT_ATOMS: atom_id res chain seq x y z
N MET A 1 3.75 5.55 -22.01
CA MET A 1 4.46 4.75 -20.97
C MET A 1 3.42 4.27 -19.97
N ILE A 2 3.46 3.01 -19.54
CA ILE A 2 2.46 2.47 -18.60
C ILE A 2 2.67 3.05 -17.21
N GLU A 3 1.69 3.80 -16.73
CA GLU A 3 1.72 4.51 -15.45
C GLU A 3 1.06 3.69 -14.35
N SER A 4 1.59 2.50 -14.01
CA SER A 4 0.97 1.69 -12.94
C SER A 4 0.98 2.39 -11.56
N HIS A 5 1.71 3.50 -11.39
CA HIS A 5 1.64 4.33 -10.17
C HIS A 5 0.28 5.00 -9.98
N ASN A 6 -0.43 5.24 -11.09
CA ASN A 6 -1.77 5.79 -11.05
C ASN A 6 -2.79 4.75 -10.63
N ALA A 7 -2.56 3.46 -10.92
CA ALA A 7 -3.43 2.36 -10.51
C ALA A 7 -3.42 2.14 -8.99
N ILE A 8 -2.24 2.14 -8.36
CA ILE A 8 -2.11 2.07 -6.89
C ILE A 8 -0.86 2.83 -6.41
N LYS A 9 -1.03 3.61 -5.34
CA LYS A 9 0.10 4.30 -4.67
C LYS A 9 0.76 3.32 -3.71
N PHE A 10 2.01 2.94 -3.97
CA PHE A 10 2.80 2.01 -3.17
C PHE A 10 4.11 2.68 -2.71
N TRP A 11 4.49 2.53 -1.43
CA TRP A 11 5.35 3.49 -0.71
C TRP A 11 6.82 3.58 -1.13
N ALA A 12 7.45 2.53 -1.67
CA ALA A 12 8.84 2.62 -2.14
C ALA A 12 9.06 2.14 -3.58
N ARG A 13 8.02 2.29 -4.41
CA ARG A 13 8.09 1.98 -5.84
C ARG A 13 9.22 2.73 -6.54
N LYS A 14 9.99 2.02 -7.36
CA LYS A 14 11.00 2.59 -8.26
C LYS A 14 10.42 2.92 -9.64
N PRO A 15 10.99 3.90 -10.36
CA PRO A 15 10.58 4.14 -11.74
C PRO A 15 10.99 2.96 -12.62
N ILE A 16 10.13 2.57 -13.56
CA ILE A 16 10.40 1.46 -14.48
C ILE A 16 11.71 1.71 -15.27
N SER A 17 12.00 2.98 -15.59
CA SER A 17 13.24 3.38 -16.27
C SER A 17 14.51 2.99 -15.51
N LEU A 18 14.49 2.99 -14.18
CA LEU A 18 15.64 2.55 -13.37
C LEU A 18 15.95 1.08 -13.66
N ILE A 19 14.94 0.21 -13.60
CA ILE A 19 15.10 -1.22 -13.89
C ILE A 19 15.50 -1.44 -15.35
N LEU A 20 14.90 -0.70 -16.29
CA LEU A 20 15.22 -0.80 -17.72
C LEU A 20 16.67 -0.38 -18.06
N SER A 21 17.24 0.56 -17.30
CA SER A 21 18.63 1.01 -17.46
C SER A 21 19.65 -0.02 -17.02
N GLU A 22 19.25 -0.90 -16.10
CA GLU A 22 20.09 -1.96 -15.57
C GLU A 22 19.93 -3.30 -16.30
N PHE A 23 18.98 -3.41 -17.22
CA PHE A 23 18.70 -4.63 -17.96
C PHE A 23 19.93 -5.09 -18.78
N PRO A 24 20.29 -6.39 -18.78
CA PRO A 24 21.29 -6.90 -19.70
C PRO A 24 20.79 -6.84 -21.16
N LYS A 25 21.72 -6.86 -22.12
CA LYS A 25 21.40 -6.81 -23.56
C LYS A 25 20.50 -7.96 -24.01
N LYS A 26 20.68 -9.14 -23.41
CA LYS A 26 19.86 -10.33 -23.59
C LYS A 26 19.57 -10.91 -22.21
N ALA A 27 18.31 -11.20 -21.94
CA ALA A 27 17.86 -11.88 -20.73
C ALA A 27 16.66 -12.76 -21.10
N TYR A 28 16.77 -14.05 -20.81
CA TYR A 28 15.71 -15.03 -21.01
C TYR A 28 14.91 -15.23 -19.72
N ILE A 29 15.62 -15.23 -18.58
CA ILE A 29 15.03 -15.43 -17.25
C ILE A 29 15.35 -14.26 -16.33
N ILE A 30 14.31 -13.69 -15.73
CA ILE A 30 14.42 -12.65 -14.69
C ILE A 30 13.75 -13.09 -13.39
N ALA A 31 14.34 -12.71 -12.26
CA ALA A 31 13.73 -12.89 -10.94
C ALA A 31 13.74 -11.61 -10.10
N ASP A 32 12.65 -11.39 -9.36
CA ASP A 32 12.52 -10.35 -8.34
C ASP A 32 11.76 -10.89 -7.12
N PRO A 33 12.44 -11.14 -5.99
CA PRO A 33 11.83 -11.67 -4.78
C PRO A 33 11.28 -10.59 -3.83
N PHE A 34 11.22 -9.34 -4.29
CA PHE A 34 10.62 -8.20 -3.60
C PHE A 34 9.68 -7.45 -4.55
N CYS A 35 8.81 -8.19 -5.24
CA CYS A 35 8.11 -7.69 -6.41
C CYS A 35 7.19 -6.49 -6.11
N GLY A 36 6.69 -6.36 -4.87
CA GLY A 36 5.94 -5.20 -4.39
C GLY A 36 4.72 -4.90 -5.26
N SER A 37 4.80 -3.85 -6.09
CA SER A 37 3.73 -3.46 -7.02
C SER A 37 4.00 -3.88 -8.49
N GLY A 38 4.88 -4.83 -8.73
CA GLY A 38 5.15 -5.43 -10.05
C GLY A 38 6.05 -4.62 -10.99
N THR A 39 6.84 -3.67 -10.47
CA THR A 39 7.68 -2.78 -11.32
C THR A 39 8.62 -3.58 -12.22
N THR A 40 9.27 -4.62 -11.68
CA THR A 40 10.17 -5.49 -12.44
C THR A 40 9.41 -6.31 -13.49
N GLY A 41 8.20 -6.77 -13.19
CA GLY A 41 7.33 -7.44 -14.16
C GLY A 41 7.02 -6.58 -15.38
N PHE A 42 6.65 -5.31 -15.18
CA PHE A 42 6.45 -4.37 -16.30
C PHE A 42 7.73 -4.12 -17.10
N ALA A 43 8.88 -3.98 -16.44
CA ALA A 43 10.16 -3.82 -17.12
C ALA A 43 10.51 -5.06 -17.98
N ALA A 44 10.25 -6.25 -17.46
CA ALA A 44 10.47 -7.51 -18.16
C ALA A 44 9.53 -7.70 -19.36
N LEU A 45 8.26 -7.30 -19.25
CA LEU A 45 7.32 -7.28 -20.37
C LEU A 45 7.76 -6.33 -21.50
N ILE A 46 8.23 -5.12 -21.15
CA ILE A 46 8.78 -4.16 -22.12
C ILE A 46 9.98 -4.78 -22.86
N ARG A 47 10.80 -5.58 -22.16
CA ARG A 47 11.96 -6.27 -22.73
C ARG A 47 11.63 -7.62 -23.36
N ARG A 48 10.36 -8.04 -23.33
CA ARG A 48 9.87 -9.33 -23.86
C ARG A 48 10.65 -10.54 -23.32
N VAL A 49 10.99 -10.52 -22.03
CA VAL A 49 11.67 -11.64 -21.36
C VAL A 49 10.78 -12.88 -21.35
N ASN A 50 11.32 -14.06 -21.61
CA ASN A 50 10.54 -15.29 -21.74
C ASN A 50 9.99 -15.78 -20.40
N CYS A 51 10.81 -15.86 -19.36
CA CYS A 51 10.40 -16.38 -18.06
C CYS A 51 10.60 -15.32 -16.97
N ILE A 52 9.51 -14.90 -16.34
CA ILE A 52 9.49 -13.84 -15.33
C ILE A 52 9.07 -14.45 -13.99
N TYR A 53 9.94 -14.39 -12.98
CA TYR A 53 9.65 -14.85 -11.62
C TYR A 53 9.53 -13.66 -10.66
N LEU A 54 8.36 -13.48 -10.07
CA LEU A 54 8.08 -12.39 -9.13
C LEU A 54 7.58 -13.00 -7.82
N SER A 55 8.23 -12.69 -6.71
CA SER A 55 7.73 -13.10 -5.39
C SER A 55 7.77 -11.99 -4.37
N ASP A 56 6.96 -12.16 -3.34
CA ASP A 56 6.95 -11.30 -2.16
C ASP A 56 6.42 -12.11 -0.97
N ILE A 57 6.86 -11.77 0.24
CA ILE A 57 6.34 -12.38 1.46
C ILE A 57 4.94 -11.84 1.79
N SER A 58 4.66 -10.60 1.39
CA SER A 58 3.37 -9.93 1.60
C SER A 58 2.34 -10.47 0.62
N PRO A 59 1.25 -11.11 1.09
CA PRO A 59 0.18 -11.56 0.21
C PRO A 59 -0.49 -10.38 -0.53
N VAL A 60 -0.47 -9.18 0.06
CA VAL A 60 -1.01 -7.98 -0.58
C VAL A 60 -0.14 -7.52 -1.75
N SER A 61 1.19 -7.58 -1.65
CA SER A 61 2.09 -7.31 -2.77
C SER A 61 1.88 -8.30 -3.92
N VAL A 62 1.78 -9.59 -3.59
CA VAL A 62 1.49 -10.65 -4.58
C VAL A 62 0.17 -10.37 -5.29
N PHE A 63 -0.90 -10.05 -4.53
CA PHE A 63 -2.20 -9.69 -5.08
C PHE A 63 -2.15 -8.46 -5.99
N ILE A 64 -1.50 -7.38 -5.55
CA ILE A 64 -1.36 -6.17 -6.36
C ILE A 64 -0.63 -6.49 -7.66
N THR A 65 0.48 -7.23 -7.57
CA THR A 65 1.31 -7.57 -8.73
C THR A 65 0.56 -8.49 -9.69
N SER A 66 -0.11 -9.54 -9.21
CA SER A 66 -0.89 -10.47 -10.03
C SER A 66 -2.07 -9.79 -10.71
N THR A 67 -2.84 -8.99 -9.98
CA THR A 67 -4.02 -8.31 -10.54
C THR A 67 -3.63 -7.23 -11.54
N LEU A 68 -2.52 -6.52 -11.31
CA LEU A 68 -2.01 -5.54 -12.27
C LEU A 68 -1.49 -6.22 -13.55
N LEU A 69 -0.76 -7.33 -13.43
CA LEU A 69 -0.18 -8.04 -14.58
C LEU A 69 -1.14 -9.03 -15.25
N SER A 70 -2.31 -9.33 -14.68
CA SER A 70 -3.28 -10.25 -15.30
C SER A 70 -3.78 -9.80 -16.68
N GLN A 71 -4.39 -10.70 -17.43
CA GLN A 71 -5.05 -10.36 -18.70
C GLN A 71 -6.49 -9.86 -18.51
N SER A 72 -7.06 -10.01 -17.31
CA SER A 72 -8.44 -9.66 -16.99
C SER A 72 -8.73 -8.17 -17.19
N LYS A 73 -9.91 -7.86 -17.75
CA LYS A 73 -10.41 -6.49 -17.92
C LYS A 73 -11.71 -6.34 -17.16
N LEU A 74 -11.95 -5.15 -16.63
CA LEU A 74 -13.21 -4.85 -15.96
C LEU A 74 -14.34 -4.81 -17.00
N LEU A 75 -15.37 -5.63 -16.83
CA LEU A 75 -16.52 -5.65 -17.71
C LEU A 75 -17.29 -4.32 -17.62
N GLU A 76 -17.78 -3.84 -18.76
CA GLU A 76 -18.49 -2.55 -18.83
C GLU A 76 -19.80 -2.57 -18.03
N GLU A 77 -20.49 -3.71 -17.99
CA GLU A 77 -21.70 -3.89 -17.19
C GLU A 77 -21.42 -3.79 -15.68
N ILE A 78 -20.31 -4.34 -15.20
CA ILE A 78 -19.90 -4.27 -13.79
C ILE A 78 -19.46 -2.84 -13.46
N PHE A 79 -18.72 -2.19 -14.37
CA PHE A 79 -18.35 -0.79 -14.20
C PHE A 79 -19.60 0.10 -14.08
N SER A 80 -20.55 -0.04 -15.01
CA SER A 80 -21.80 0.71 -15.04
C SER A 80 -22.64 0.45 -13.78
N TYR A 81 -22.75 -0.81 -13.36
CA TYR A 81 -23.41 -1.19 -12.11
C TYR A 81 -22.84 -0.43 -10.91
N PHE A 82 -21.52 -0.38 -10.75
CA PHE A 82 -20.92 0.35 -9.63
C PHE A 82 -21.10 1.85 -9.74
N VAL A 83 -21.10 2.43 -10.94
CA VAL A 83 -21.39 3.85 -11.15
C VAL A 83 -22.79 4.19 -10.61
N ASP A 84 -23.80 3.42 -10.98
CA ASP A 84 -25.18 3.62 -10.51
C ASP A 84 -25.33 3.33 -9.02
N PHE A 85 -24.77 2.22 -8.54
CA PHE A 85 -24.76 1.88 -7.11
C PHE A 85 -24.13 2.98 -6.25
N CYS A 86 -22.99 3.52 -6.69
CA CYS A 86 -22.32 4.61 -6.00
C CYS A 86 -23.12 5.90 -6.06
N LYS A 87 -23.82 6.17 -7.17
CA LYS A 87 -24.68 7.34 -7.30
C LYS A 87 -25.84 7.29 -6.29
N ASP A 88 -26.50 6.15 -6.16
CA ASP A 88 -27.58 5.96 -5.19
C ASP A 88 -27.08 6.06 -3.75
N LEU A 89 -25.92 5.43 -3.47
CA LEU A 89 -25.27 5.52 -2.16
C LEU A 89 -24.82 6.96 -1.83
N GLU A 90 -24.49 7.76 -2.84
CA GLU A 90 -24.21 9.19 -2.68
C GLU A 90 -25.43 9.99 -2.25
N GLU A 91 -26.59 9.72 -2.86
CA GLU A 91 -27.85 10.35 -2.45
C GLU A 91 -28.26 9.92 -1.03
N GLU A 92 -28.01 8.66 -0.65
CA GLU A 92 -28.26 8.14 0.70
C GLU A 92 -27.39 8.83 1.77
N LEU A 93 -26.07 8.91 1.54
CA LEU A 93 -25.11 9.21 2.62
C LEU A 93 -24.49 10.60 2.56
N TYR A 94 -24.36 11.17 1.37
CA TYR A 94 -23.60 12.40 1.15
C TYR A 94 -24.49 13.54 0.65
N ARG A 95 -25.80 13.41 0.75
CA ARG A 95 -26.74 14.50 0.48
C ARG A 95 -27.23 15.14 1.77
N VAL A 96 -27.25 16.47 1.81
CA VAL A 96 -27.89 17.28 2.86
C VAL A 96 -28.67 18.40 2.19
N ARG A 97 -29.97 18.48 2.43
CA ARG A 97 -30.89 19.33 1.63
C ARG A 97 -30.66 19.12 0.12
N ASP A 98 -30.39 20.19 -0.63
CA ASP A 98 -30.09 20.18 -2.07
C ASP A 98 -28.61 20.02 -2.42
N TYR A 99 -27.77 19.73 -1.42
CA TYR A 99 -26.33 19.73 -1.59
C TYR A 99 -25.75 18.32 -1.56
N LYS A 100 -24.95 18.00 -2.59
CA LYS A 100 -24.07 16.83 -2.60
C LYS A 100 -22.72 17.20 -1.98
N VAL A 101 -22.42 16.59 -0.84
CA VAL A 101 -21.19 16.78 -0.07
C VAL A 101 -20.04 16.04 -0.75
N GLY A 102 -19.01 16.79 -1.14
CA GLY A 102 -17.77 16.23 -1.66
C GLY A 102 -16.85 15.77 -0.53
N TYR A 103 -16.73 16.58 0.53
CA TYR A 103 -16.02 16.22 1.76
C TYR A 103 -16.43 17.12 2.93
N ALA A 104 -16.38 16.59 4.14
CA ALA A 104 -16.59 17.28 5.40
C ALA A 104 -15.24 17.52 6.11
N VAL A 105 -15.09 18.64 6.82
CA VAL A 105 -13.88 18.95 7.58
C VAL A 105 -14.16 18.85 9.07
N TRP A 106 -13.44 17.93 9.71
CA TRP A 106 -13.57 17.60 11.12
C TRP A 106 -12.35 18.09 11.90
N MET A 107 -12.58 18.45 13.17
CA MET A 107 -11.55 18.78 14.14
C MET A 107 -11.70 17.90 15.39
N THR A 108 -10.57 17.47 15.93
CA THR A 108 -10.54 16.86 17.26
C THR A 108 -10.77 17.92 18.34
N GLU A 109 -11.79 17.72 19.15
CA GLU A 109 -12.06 18.48 20.37
C GLU A 109 -11.67 17.63 21.59
N LEU A 110 -10.94 18.22 22.53
CA LEU A 110 -10.51 17.53 23.74
C LEU A 110 -11.47 17.86 24.88
N GLU A 111 -11.91 16.84 25.59
CA GLU A 111 -12.71 16.96 26.81
C GLU A 111 -11.82 16.68 28.03
N CYS A 112 -11.76 17.66 28.95
CA CYS A 112 -10.88 17.60 30.10
C CYS A 112 -11.32 16.54 31.12
N PRO A 113 -10.43 15.62 31.56
CA PRO A 113 -10.81 14.57 32.51
C PRO A 113 -11.14 15.10 33.91
N LYS A 114 -10.70 16.32 34.25
CA LYS A 114 -10.95 16.94 35.56
C LYS A 114 -12.23 17.75 35.63
N CYS A 115 -12.58 18.46 34.57
CA CYS A 115 -13.67 19.46 34.61
C CYS A 115 -14.68 19.37 33.47
N GLY A 116 -14.56 18.39 32.56
CA GLY A 116 -15.45 18.19 31.42
C GLY A 116 -15.41 19.29 30.35
N TYR A 117 -14.58 20.32 30.51
CA TYR A 117 -14.51 21.40 29.53
C TYR A 117 -13.97 20.91 28.19
N LYS A 118 -14.71 21.21 27.11
CA LYS A 118 -14.38 20.85 25.74
C LYS A 118 -13.69 22.00 25.02
N PHE A 119 -12.58 21.71 24.35
CA PHE A 119 -11.86 22.71 23.57
C PHE A 119 -11.05 22.10 22.43
N GLY A 120 -11.05 22.78 21.28
CA GLY A 120 -10.19 22.43 20.15
C GLY A 120 -8.73 22.74 20.45
N VAL A 121 -7.83 21.88 19.97
CA VAL A 121 -6.40 22.16 19.88
C VAL A 121 -6.03 22.36 18.42
N ARG A 122 -5.03 23.20 18.10
CA ARG A 122 -4.54 23.34 16.71
C ARG A 122 -3.49 22.28 16.39
N LYS A 123 -2.59 22.02 17.34
CA LYS A 123 -1.52 21.02 17.25
C LYS A 123 -1.60 20.13 18.48
N MET A 124 -1.53 18.82 18.26
CA MET A 124 -1.51 17.84 19.34
C MET A 124 -0.10 17.75 19.92
N SER A 125 0.03 17.99 21.21
CA SER A 125 1.27 17.82 22.00
C SER A 125 1.20 16.55 22.85
N ASN A 126 2.30 16.14 23.47
CA ASN A 126 2.29 15.00 24.42
C ASN A 126 1.57 15.33 25.73
N GLU A 127 1.57 16.61 26.11
CA GLU A 127 0.81 17.15 27.25
C GLU A 127 -0.02 18.34 26.82
N VAL A 128 -1.23 18.44 27.34
CA VAL A 128 -2.17 19.54 27.04
C VAL A 128 -2.64 20.18 28.34
N LYS A 129 -2.63 21.51 28.36
CA LYS A 129 -3.20 22.33 29.45
C LYS A 129 -4.68 22.59 29.16
N CYS A 130 -5.56 22.22 30.08
CA CYS A 130 -6.99 22.56 29.97
C CYS A 130 -7.18 24.09 29.94
N ARG A 131 -8.06 24.60 29.07
CA ARG A 131 -8.33 26.05 28.96
C ARG A 131 -9.28 26.59 30.04
N LYS A 132 -9.94 25.73 30.84
CA LYS A 132 -10.85 26.14 31.93
C LYS A 132 -10.22 25.96 33.31
N CYS A 133 -9.83 24.74 33.67
CA CYS A 133 -9.26 24.46 34.99
C CYS A 133 -7.73 24.56 35.05
N TYR A 134 -7.09 24.93 33.93
CA TYR A 134 -5.64 25.14 33.79
C TYR A 134 -4.73 23.96 34.18
N THR A 135 -5.31 22.80 34.48
CA THR A 135 -4.57 21.58 34.83
C THR A 135 -3.96 20.96 33.58
N LYS A 136 -2.70 20.52 33.68
CA LYS A 136 -2.00 19.81 32.60
C LYS A 136 -2.18 18.31 32.77
N PHE A 137 -2.43 17.63 31.67
CA PHE A 137 -2.42 16.17 31.61
C PHE A 137 -1.68 15.71 30.36
N PRO A 138 -1.03 14.53 30.38
CA PRO A 138 -0.69 13.84 29.16
C PRO A 138 -1.92 13.68 28.27
N THR A 139 -1.77 13.93 26.97
CA THR A 139 -2.87 14.01 26.00
C THR A 139 -3.72 12.75 25.97
N ARG A 140 -3.12 11.58 26.23
CA ARG A 140 -3.81 10.29 26.34
C ARG A 140 -4.93 10.24 27.39
N TYR A 141 -4.93 11.14 28.37
CA TYR A 141 -5.97 11.21 29.41
C TYR A 141 -7.17 12.08 29.03
N PHE A 142 -7.10 12.84 27.93
CA PHE A 142 -8.25 13.58 27.43
C PHE A 142 -9.17 12.65 26.64
N LEU A 143 -10.48 12.88 26.74
CA LEU A 143 -11.43 12.23 25.86
C LEU A 143 -11.49 12.98 24.52
N PHE A 144 -11.40 12.21 23.43
CA PHE A 144 -11.37 12.75 22.07
C PHE A 144 -12.80 12.80 21.53
N LYS A 145 -13.27 14.00 21.22
CA LYS A 145 -14.54 14.26 20.57
C LYS A 145 -14.32 14.77 19.15
N GLU A 146 -15.33 14.58 18.32
CA GLU A 146 -15.35 14.99 16.92
C GLU A 146 -16.21 16.24 16.78
N LYS A 147 -15.68 17.27 16.14
CA LYS A 147 -16.42 18.49 15.81
C LYS A 147 -16.38 18.75 14.32
N LEU A 148 -17.55 18.76 13.68
CA LEU A 148 -17.70 19.18 12.30
C LEU A 148 -17.52 20.70 12.23
N LEU A 149 -16.58 21.16 11.40
CA LEU A 149 -16.32 22.59 11.23
C LEU A 149 -17.09 23.16 10.04
N TRP A 150 -17.09 22.46 8.92
CA TRP A 150 -17.78 22.84 7.69
C TRP A 150 -17.82 21.66 6.72
N ILE A 151 -18.69 21.75 5.72
CA ILE A 151 -18.73 20.84 4.58
C ILE A 151 -18.42 21.58 3.29
N TYR A 152 -17.84 20.87 2.34
CA TYR A 152 -17.65 21.33 0.97
C TYR A 152 -18.59 20.59 0.03
N VAL A 153 -19.40 21.38 -0.66
CA VAL A 153 -20.43 20.88 -1.57
C VAL A 153 -20.10 21.30 -3.00
N GLU A 154 -20.59 20.53 -3.95
CA GLU A 154 -20.42 20.80 -5.37
C GLU A 154 -21.78 21.13 -5.99
N LYS A 155 -21.91 22.32 -6.57
CA LYS A 155 -23.13 22.77 -7.28
C LYS A 155 -22.69 23.46 -8.58
N ASN A 156 -23.21 23.00 -9.72
CA ASN A 156 -22.88 23.52 -11.06
C ASN A 156 -21.36 23.60 -11.33
N GLY A 157 -20.60 22.58 -10.92
CA GLY A 157 -19.14 22.52 -11.09
C GLY A 157 -18.33 23.46 -10.18
N LYS A 158 -18.99 24.27 -9.34
CA LYS A 158 -18.33 25.14 -8.35
C LYS A 158 -18.38 24.50 -6.97
N LYS A 159 -17.28 24.65 -6.21
CA LYS A 159 -17.16 24.18 -4.83
C LYS A 159 -17.49 25.30 -3.86
N PHE A 160 -18.39 25.03 -2.92
CA PHE A 160 -18.80 25.98 -1.89
C PHE A 160 -18.52 25.41 -0.51
N LYS A 161 -18.11 26.28 0.41
CA LYS A 161 -17.98 25.95 1.84
C LYS A 161 -19.30 26.33 2.52
N ILE A 162 -19.88 25.39 3.26
CA ILE A 162 -21.04 25.63 4.12
C ILE A 162 -20.61 25.46 5.57
N ALA A 163 -20.87 26.48 6.38
CA ALA A 163 -20.64 26.49 7.82
C ALA A 163 -21.93 26.81 8.62
N ASP A 164 -23.08 26.73 7.96
CA ASP A 164 -24.39 26.95 8.56
C ASP A 164 -24.71 25.87 9.61
N LYS A 165 -25.10 26.30 10.81
CA LYS A 165 -25.22 25.40 11.96
C LYS A 165 -26.29 24.33 11.75
N GLU A 166 -27.46 24.68 11.21
CA GLU A 166 -28.56 23.75 11.01
C GLU A 166 -28.21 22.69 9.95
N ILE A 167 -27.58 23.10 8.85
CA ILE A 167 -27.13 22.16 7.80
C ILE A 167 -26.09 21.19 8.37
N LEU A 168 -25.16 21.67 9.20
CA LEU A 168 -24.14 20.82 9.82
C LEU A 168 -24.76 19.84 10.83
N GLU A 169 -25.76 20.27 11.61
CA GLU A 169 -26.49 19.41 12.54
C GLU A 169 -27.32 18.35 11.80
N GLU A 170 -27.99 18.71 10.70
CA GLU A 170 -28.68 17.75 9.82
C GLU A 170 -27.71 16.70 9.25
N TYR A 171 -26.52 17.14 8.82
CA TYR A 171 -25.48 16.25 8.31
C TYR A 171 -25.00 15.27 9.40
N ILE A 172 -24.76 15.74 10.62
CA ILE A 172 -24.37 14.89 11.75
C ILE A 172 -25.49 13.91 12.13
N GLY A 173 -26.74 14.39 12.24
CA GLY A 173 -27.87 13.56 12.63
C GLY A 173 -28.12 12.40 11.66
N LYS A 174 -27.88 12.58 10.36
CA LYS A 174 -27.90 11.47 9.39
C LYS A 174 -26.88 10.39 9.71
N GLU A 175 -25.68 10.75 10.16
CA GLU A 175 -24.64 9.79 10.50
C GLU A 175 -24.97 8.98 11.76
N GLU A 176 -25.54 9.63 12.78
CA GLU A 176 -25.91 8.99 14.05
C GLU A 176 -26.98 7.90 13.86
N ASN A 177 -27.87 8.09 12.90
CA ASN A 177 -28.95 7.15 12.56
C ASN A 177 -28.50 5.95 11.69
N LEU A 178 -27.25 5.93 11.19
CA LEU A 178 -26.79 4.83 10.35
C LEU A 178 -26.59 3.55 11.16
N CYS A 179 -27.21 2.44 10.75
CA CYS A 179 -26.95 1.12 11.32
C CYS A 179 -25.85 0.40 10.54
N LEU A 180 -24.74 0.04 11.21
CA LEU A 180 -23.61 -0.68 10.61
C LEU A 180 -23.94 -2.17 10.43
N LYS A 181 -24.78 -2.48 9.43
CA LYS A 181 -25.28 -3.84 9.14
C LYS A 181 -24.41 -4.65 8.19
N TYR A 182 -23.50 -4.00 7.48
CA TYR A 182 -22.59 -4.64 6.53
C TYR A 182 -21.28 -5.02 7.22
N TRP A 183 -20.62 -6.06 6.71
CA TRP A 183 -19.36 -6.53 7.26
C TRP A 183 -18.26 -5.48 7.18
N TYR A 184 -17.41 -5.44 8.20
CA TYR A 184 -16.13 -4.73 8.22
C TYR A 184 -15.13 -5.52 9.07
N PRO A 185 -13.82 -5.38 8.81
CA PRO A 185 -12.83 -6.10 9.59
C PRO A 185 -12.79 -5.62 11.05
N SER A 186 -12.67 -6.58 11.95
CA SER A 186 -12.40 -6.36 13.37
C SER A 186 -10.89 -6.41 13.66
N GLY A 187 -10.50 -5.89 14.82
CA GLY A 187 -9.11 -5.91 15.31
C GLY A 187 -8.53 -4.53 15.57
N THR A 188 -7.29 -4.52 16.05
CA THR A 188 -6.52 -3.29 16.30
C THR A 188 -5.20 -3.31 15.52
N PHE A 189 -4.44 -2.20 15.61
CA PHE A 189 -3.15 -2.02 14.93
C PHE A 189 -1.99 -2.53 15.82
N GLU A 190 -1.95 -3.84 16.03
CA GLU A 190 -0.99 -4.52 16.89
C GLU A 190 -0.45 -5.79 16.22
N TYR A 191 0.79 -6.17 16.55
CA TYR A 191 1.35 -7.44 16.15
C TYR A 191 0.62 -8.55 16.91
N SER A 192 0.06 -9.48 16.14
CA SER A 192 -0.68 -10.62 16.64
C SER A 192 0.12 -11.40 17.70
N ASN A 193 -0.60 -11.97 18.68
CA ASN A 193 -0.09 -12.77 19.78
C ASN A 193 0.80 -12.06 20.83
N LEU A 194 1.35 -10.88 20.53
CA LEU A 194 2.26 -10.17 21.44
C LEU A 194 1.63 -8.94 22.13
N LYS A 195 0.45 -8.48 21.69
CA LYS A 195 -0.16 -7.20 22.13
C LYS A 195 0.80 -6.00 22.01
N ILE A 196 1.75 -6.08 21.07
CA ILE A 196 2.71 -5.01 20.80
C ILE A 196 2.09 -4.10 19.74
N GLU A 197 1.90 -2.82 20.08
CA GLU A 197 1.40 -1.83 19.12
C GLU A 197 2.37 -1.64 17.94
N PHE A 198 1.82 -1.44 16.75
CA PHE A 198 2.60 -1.05 15.58
C PHE A 198 3.45 0.18 15.86
N ARG A 199 4.72 0.15 15.42
CA ARG A 199 5.65 1.28 15.43
C ARG A 199 5.08 2.47 14.66
N ASN A 200 4.52 2.22 13.47
CA ASN A 200 3.80 3.22 12.67
C ASN A 200 2.28 3.15 12.87
N GLY A 201 1.85 2.62 14.01
CA GLY A 201 0.46 2.64 14.43
C GLY A 201 -0.06 4.03 14.76
N PRO A 202 -1.39 4.14 14.98
CA PRO A 202 -1.98 5.35 15.51
C PRO A 202 -1.36 5.68 16.88
N HIS A 203 -1.17 6.97 17.18
CA HIS A 203 -0.57 7.44 18.46
C HIS A 203 -1.38 7.09 19.73
N ARG A 204 -2.43 6.29 19.58
CA ARG A 204 -3.26 5.70 20.64
C ARG A 204 -3.80 4.37 20.12
N ARG A 205 -4.11 3.44 21.01
CA ARG A 205 -4.79 2.20 20.67
C ARG A 205 -6.14 2.52 20.01
N LEU A 206 -6.35 1.98 18.81
CA LEU A 206 -7.57 2.13 18.02
C LEU A 206 -8.00 0.76 17.49
N GLU A 207 -9.30 0.52 17.50
CA GLU A 207 -9.91 -0.48 16.63
C GLU A 207 -9.91 0.01 15.17
N ILE A 208 -9.89 -0.94 14.22
CA ILE A 208 -9.94 -0.62 12.79
C ILE A 208 -11.16 0.25 12.45
N LYS A 209 -12.32 -0.04 13.04
CA LYS A 209 -13.55 0.75 12.82
C LYS A 209 -13.39 2.23 13.19
N GLU A 210 -12.55 2.56 14.17
CA GLU A 210 -12.39 3.92 14.68
C GLU A 210 -11.58 4.84 13.75
N ILE A 211 -10.81 4.26 12.82
CA ILE A 211 -10.08 5.03 11.81
C ILE A 211 -11.02 5.61 10.74
N PHE A 212 -12.29 5.16 10.70
CA PHE A 212 -13.34 5.68 9.82
C PHE A 212 -14.31 6.53 10.63
N THR A 213 -15.00 7.45 9.96
CA THR A 213 -16.26 8.00 10.48
C THR A 213 -17.36 6.96 10.33
N ARG A 214 -18.48 7.10 11.03
CA ARG A 214 -19.55 6.10 10.96
C ARG A 214 -20.18 6.08 9.57
N ARG A 215 -20.32 7.26 8.94
CA ARG A 215 -20.77 7.40 7.54
C ARG A 215 -19.83 6.66 6.58
N ASN A 216 -18.53 6.94 6.66
CA ASN A 216 -17.59 6.31 5.74
C ASN A 216 -17.42 4.82 6.00
N LEU A 217 -17.49 4.36 7.26
CA LEU A 217 -17.48 2.93 7.58
C LEU A 217 -18.67 2.23 6.93
N TYR A 218 -19.88 2.80 7.05
CA TYR A 218 -21.06 2.27 6.37
C TYR A 218 -20.88 2.24 4.85
N ALA A 219 -20.38 3.34 4.25
CA ALA A 219 -20.16 3.41 2.81
C ALA A 219 -19.15 2.37 2.31
N VAL A 220 -17.99 2.23 2.96
CA VAL A 220 -16.97 1.26 2.56
C VAL A 220 -17.47 -0.17 2.73
N SER A 221 -18.16 -0.47 3.83
CA SER A 221 -18.70 -1.82 4.09
C SER A 221 -19.79 -2.19 3.08
N LYS A 222 -20.69 -1.27 2.75
CA LYS A 222 -21.75 -1.51 1.78
C LYS A 222 -21.21 -1.72 0.36
N ILE A 223 -20.22 -0.93 -0.07
CA ILE A 223 -19.52 -1.16 -1.35
C ILE A 223 -18.77 -2.48 -1.33
N TYR A 224 -18.03 -2.79 -0.26
CA TYR A 224 -17.24 -4.02 -0.17
C TYR A 224 -18.12 -5.28 -0.20
N ASN A 225 -19.30 -5.23 0.43
CA ASN A 225 -20.28 -6.31 0.37
C ASN A 225 -20.68 -6.67 -1.08
N GLU A 226 -20.90 -5.66 -1.94
CA GLU A 226 -21.18 -5.91 -3.36
C GLU A 226 -19.97 -6.45 -4.12
N ILE A 227 -18.77 -5.98 -3.77
CA ILE A 227 -17.51 -6.52 -4.32
C ILE A 227 -17.37 -8.01 -3.98
N GLU A 228 -17.64 -8.41 -2.73
CA GLU A 228 -17.57 -9.81 -2.31
C GLU A 228 -18.63 -10.68 -2.98
N ARG A 229 -19.85 -10.15 -3.18
CA ARG A 229 -20.91 -10.84 -3.93
C ARG A 229 -20.45 -11.16 -5.35
N ILE A 230 -19.85 -10.20 -6.05
CA ILE A 230 -19.32 -10.41 -7.40
C ILE A 230 -18.11 -11.35 -7.37
N TRP A 231 -17.19 -11.17 -6.42
CA TRP A 231 -16.00 -12.02 -6.28
C TRP A 231 -16.34 -13.49 -6.08
N LYS A 232 -17.44 -13.79 -5.39
CA LYS A 232 -17.92 -15.17 -5.19
C LYS A 232 -18.33 -15.85 -6.49
N SER A 233 -18.89 -15.11 -7.45
CA SER A 233 -19.30 -15.65 -8.75
C SER A 233 -18.22 -15.52 -9.83
N ASP A 234 -17.40 -14.47 -9.75
CA ASP A 234 -16.35 -14.13 -10.71
C ASP A 234 -15.15 -13.52 -9.97
N GLN A 235 -14.16 -14.36 -9.68
CA GLN A 235 -12.98 -13.94 -8.91
C GLN A 235 -12.13 -12.93 -9.66
N GLU A 236 -12.08 -12.97 -11.00
CA GLU A 236 -11.26 -12.05 -11.79
C GLU A 236 -11.81 -10.62 -11.71
N GLN A 237 -13.14 -10.47 -11.88
CA GLN A 237 -13.80 -9.18 -11.71
C GLN A 237 -13.73 -8.71 -10.26
N GLY A 238 -13.96 -9.63 -9.32
CA GLY A 238 -13.84 -9.35 -7.89
C GLY A 238 -12.45 -8.85 -7.49
N ASP A 239 -11.38 -9.41 -8.05
CA ASP A 239 -10.00 -9.00 -7.77
C ASP A 239 -9.68 -7.60 -8.34
N LEU A 240 -10.17 -7.27 -9.54
CA LEU A 240 -10.07 -5.92 -10.09
C LEU A 240 -10.80 -4.89 -9.21
N LEU A 241 -11.98 -5.24 -8.71
CA LEU A 241 -12.78 -4.42 -7.81
C LEU A 241 -12.10 -4.27 -6.42
N LYS A 242 -11.58 -5.37 -5.85
CA LYS A 242 -10.80 -5.36 -4.60
C LYS A 242 -9.56 -4.48 -4.73
N LEU A 243 -8.86 -4.51 -5.87
CA LEU A 243 -7.73 -3.62 -6.15
C LEU A 243 -8.17 -2.14 -6.17
N ALA A 244 -9.30 -1.83 -6.82
CA ALA A 244 -9.86 -0.48 -6.82
C ALA A 244 -10.27 -0.02 -5.42
N PHE A 245 -10.81 -0.94 -4.62
CA PHE A 245 -11.20 -0.69 -3.25
C PHE A 245 -9.99 -0.33 -2.38
N ILE A 246 -8.96 -1.18 -2.28
CA ILE A 246 -7.78 -0.89 -1.43
C ILE A 246 -7.05 0.39 -1.86
N ALA A 247 -6.99 0.66 -3.17
CA ALA A 247 -6.36 1.85 -3.73
C ALA A 247 -7.15 3.15 -3.51
N SER A 248 -8.43 3.05 -3.11
CA SER A 248 -9.29 4.18 -2.74
C SER A 248 -9.54 4.30 -1.24
N LEU A 249 -9.41 3.21 -0.48
CA LEU A 249 -9.78 3.04 0.93
C LEU A 249 -9.28 4.15 1.85
N VAL A 250 -8.05 4.63 1.66
CA VAL A 250 -7.51 5.70 2.52
C VAL A 250 -8.34 6.98 2.50
N ASN A 251 -9.06 7.27 1.40
CA ASN A 251 -9.93 8.44 1.29
C ASN A 251 -11.19 8.32 2.15
N ALA A 252 -11.60 7.11 2.55
CA ALA A 252 -12.67 6.92 3.51
C ALA A 252 -12.21 7.08 4.96
N THR A 253 -10.91 6.97 5.23
CA THR A 253 -10.39 7.06 6.59
C THR A 253 -10.30 8.51 7.07
N LYS A 254 -10.26 8.68 8.38
CA LYS A 254 -9.94 9.91 9.10
C LYS A 254 -8.49 10.36 8.90
N MET A 255 -7.66 9.64 8.15
CA MET A 255 -6.22 9.92 8.00
C MET A 255 -5.91 11.05 7.00
N ILE A 256 -6.89 11.54 6.25
CA ILE A 256 -6.68 12.58 5.25
C ILE A 256 -6.59 13.95 5.94
N PRO A 257 -5.41 14.60 6.00
CA PRO A 257 -5.28 15.90 6.64
C PRO A 257 -5.87 17.00 5.77
N HIS A 258 -6.60 17.93 6.38
CA HIS A 258 -7.05 19.14 5.68
C HIS A 258 -5.91 20.17 5.66
N ALA A 259 -5.34 20.46 4.48
CA ALA A 259 -4.22 21.40 4.33
C ALA A 259 -4.33 22.18 3.01
N LYS A 260 -3.89 23.45 3.03
CA LYS A 260 -3.98 24.37 1.87
C LYS A 260 -3.11 23.96 0.67
N SER A 261 -1.98 23.30 0.89
CA SER A 261 -0.88 23.19 -0.09
C SER A 261 -0.73 21.82 -0.76
N SER A 262 -1.64 20.88 -0.56
CA SER A 262 -1.45 19.52 -1.07
C SER A 262 -2.77 18.77 -1.18
N GLY A 263 -2.99 18.08 -2.29
CA GLY A 263 -4.18 17.25 -2.50
C GLY A 263 -4.36 16.13 -1.46
N PRO A 264 -5.56 15.53 -1.40
CA PRO A 264 -5.90 14.47 -0.45
C PRO A 264 -5.04 13.23 -0.70
N SER A 265 -4.21 12.87 0.27
CA SER A 265 -3.34 11.70 0.16
C SER A 265 -2.87 11.20 1.52
N TRP A 266 -2.46 9.93 1.56
CA TRP A 266 -1.74 9.37 2.69
C TRP A 266 -0.32 9.95 2.73
N LYS A 267 -0.16 11.08 3.42
CA LYS A 267 1.09 11.86 3.38
C LYS A 267 2.24 11.22 4.15
N LEU A 268 1.94 10.59 5.28
CA LEU A 268 2.93 9.95 6.14
C LEU A 268 2.80 8.44 6.00
N PRO A 269 3.88 7.65 5.86
CA PRO A 269 3.83 6.19 5.83
C PRO A 269 3.57 5.63 7.25
N ARG A 270 2.42 5.98 7.82
CA ARG A 270 1.95 5.53 9.14
C ARG A 270 0.44 5.71 9.30
N TYR A 271 -0.17 4.96 10.20
CA TYR A 271 -1.51 5.23 10.67
C TYR A 271 -1.49 6.39 11.67
N TRP A 272 -2.36 7.37 11.47
CA TRP A 272 -2.55 8.49 12.38
C TRP A 272 -3.85 9.21 12.06
N ILE A 273 -4.43 9.90 13.05
CA ILE A 273 -5.61 10.75 12.85
C ILE A 273 -5.14 12.21 12.97
N PRO A 274 -5.05 12.97 11.87
CA PRO A 274 -4.77 14.39 11.89
C PRO A 274 -5.83 15.14 12.69
N ASN A 275 -5.38 16.12 13.48
CA ASN A 275 -6.26 16.94 14.30
C ASN A 275 -7.31 17.70 13.48
N ILE A 276 -6.96 18.18 12.28
CA ILE A 276 -7.91 18.71 11.29
C ILE A 276 -7.83 17.83 10.05
N ARG A 277 -8.96 17.25 9.67
CA ARG A 277 -9.02 16.17 8.68
C ARG A 277 -10.26 16.26 7.80
N GLU A 278 -10.18 15.58 6.67
CA GLU A 278 -11.27 15.47 5.71
C GLU A 278 -11.94 14.10 5.83
N GLU A 279 -13.26 14.08 6.00
CA GLU A 279 -14.09 12.94 5.67
C GLU A 279 -14.52 13.12 4.22
N ARG A 280 -13.97 12.32 3.30
CA ARG A 280 -14.27 12.46 1.87
C ARG A 280 -15.39 11.53 1.46
N ASN A 281 -16.13 11.94 0.44
CA ASN A 281 -17.08 11.08 -0.25
C ASN A 281 -16.35 9.87 -0.87
N PHE A 282 -16.61 8.70 -0.29
CA PHE A 282 -15.93 7.48 -0.69
C PHE A 282 -16.39 6.96 -2.05
N CYS A 283 -17.67 7.08 -2.39
CA CYS A 283 -18.21 6.70 -3.70
C CYS A 283 -17.45 7.36 -4.85
N LYS A 284 -17.29 8.70 -4.80
CA LYS A 284 -16.47 9.45 -5.77
C LYS A 284 -15.02 8.94 -5.83
N SER A 285 -14.45 8.60 -4.68
CA SER A 285 -13.06 8.14 -4.58
C SER A 285 -12.88 6.73 -5.17
N PHE A 286 -13.85 5.83 -4.93
CA PHE A 286 -13.89 4.47 -5.45
C PHE A 286 -14.12 4.46 -6.96
N ILE A 287 -15.14 5.15 -7.48
CA ILE A 287 -15.42 5.19 -8.93
C ILE A 287 -14.26 5.81 -9.73
N ARG A 288 -13.66 6.90 -9.22
CA ARG A 288 -12.47 7.47 -9.85
C ARG A 288 -11.34 6.45 -9.92
N ARG A 289 -11.15 5.64 -8.88
CA ARG A 289 -10.11 4.61 -8.85
C ARG A 289 -10.43 3.44 -9.78
N LEU A 290 -11.68 3.01 -9.79
CA LEU A 290 -12.17 1.95 -10.66
C LEU A 290 -11.96 2.30 -12.14
N LYS A 291 -12.30 3.54 -12.53
CA LYS A 291 -12.01 4.05 -13.87
C LYS A 291 -10.51 4.02 -14.20
N ILE A 292 -9.65 4.49 -13.29
CA ILE A 292 -8.20 4.47 -13.52
C ILE A 292 -7.69 3.04 -13.73
N ILE A 293 -8.21 2.06 -13.00
CA ILE A 293 -7.82 0.65 -13.16
C ILE A 293 -8.34 0.10 -14.49
N LYS A 294 -9.58 0.39 -14.87
CA LYS A 294 -10.14 0.02 -16.18
C LYS A 294 -9.26 0.54 -17.32
N ASP A 295 -9.02 1.86 -17.35
CA ASP A 295 -8.18 2.53 -18.36
C ASP A 295 -6.75 1.97 -18.36
N PHE A 296 -6.24 1.59 -17.18
CA PHE A 296 -4.91 0.98 -17.04
C PHE A 296 -4.85 -0.41 -17.68
N LYS A 297 -5.85 -1.27 -17.45
CA LYS A 297 -5.90 -2.63 -18.01
C LYS A 297 -6.06 -2.62 -19.53
N GLU A 298 -6.89 -1.72 -20.06
CA GLU A 298 -7.00 -1.49 -21.51
C GLU A 298 -5.66 -1.06 -22.13
N LYS A 299 -4.97 -0.10 -21.51
CA LYS A 299 -3.65 0.34 -21.97
C LYS A 299 -2.58 -0.75 -21.83
N LEU A 300 -2.68 -1.63 -20.84
CA LEU A 300 -1.74 -2.73 -20.65
C LEU A 300 -1.79 -3.69 -21.83
N GLU A 301 -2.99 -4.13 -22.22
CA GLU A 301 -3.22 -5.03 -23.35
C GLU A 301 -2.79 -4.38 -24.69
N MET A 302 -3.12 -3.10 -24.90
CA MET A 302 -2.77 -2.41 -26.14
C MET A 302 -1.27 -2.15 -26.31
N ASN A 303 -0.52 -1.92 -25.22
CA ASN A 303 0.86 -1.42 -25.29
C ASN A 303 1.92 -2.44 -24.88
N LEU A 304 1.56 -3.54 -24.23
CA LEU A 304 2.48 -4.61 -23.83
C LEU A 304 1.97 -5.97 -24.31
N PRO A 305 2.89 -6.90 -24.62
CA PRO A 305 2.53 -8.21 -25.16
C PRO A 305 2.03 -9.16 -24.06
N ILE A 306 1.18 -8.69 -23.13
CA ILE A 306 0.74 -9.49 -21.98
C ILE A 306 -0.07 -10.73 -22.40
N SER A 307 -0.76 -10.66 -23.53
CA SER A 307 -1.48 -11.78 -24.16
C SER A 307 -0.56 -12.92 -24.58
N ASP A 308 0.73 -12.66 -24.82
CA ASP A 308 1.72 -13.68 -25.18
C ASP A 308 2.15 -14.54 -23.98
N TYR A 309 1.77 -14.15 -22.76
CA TYR A 309 2.28 -14.75 -21.53
C TYR A 309 1.22 -15.60 -20.85
N LYS A 310 1.59 -16.83 -20.50
CA LYS A 310 0.87 -17.60 -19.50
C LYS A 310 1.20 -17.08 -18.10
N ILE A 311 0.17 -16.79 -17.31
CA ILE A 311 0.33 -16.19 -15.97
C ILE A 311 -0.03 -17.24 -14.92
N ASN A 312 0.93 -17.57 -14.07
CA ASN A 312 0.77 -18.51 -12.97
C ASN A 312 0.85 -17.74 -11.65
N VAL A 313 -0.13 -17.92 -10.76
CA VAL A 313 -0.17 -17.24 -9.45
C VAL A 313 -0.41 -18.26 -8.34
N THR A 314 0.43 -18.28 -7.30
CA THR A 314 0.25 -19.16 -6.13
C THR A 314 0.58 -18.45 -4.81
N TYR A 315 -0.16 -18.76 -3.76
CA TYR A 315 0.02 -18.22 -2.41
C TYR A 315 0.57 -19.26 -1.41
N GLY A 316 0.71 -20.52 -1.83
CA GLY A 316 1.05 -21.65 -0.97
C GLY A 316 1.93 -22.66 -1.67
N ASP A 317 1.35 -23.59 -2.42
CA ASP A 317 2.12 -24.63 -3.11
C ASP A 317 2.91 -24.05 -4.30
N ILE A 318 4.22 -23.88 -4.10
CA ILE A 318 5.15 -23.37 -5.10
C ILE A 318 5.56 -24.47 -6.09
N ASN A 319 5.42 -25.75 -5.73
CA ASN A 319 5.74 -26.85 -6.64
C ASN A 319 4.79 -26.90 -7.84
N ALA A 320 3.59 -26.32 -7.72
CA ALA A 320 2.67 -26.11 -8.83
C ALA A 320 3.18 -25.13 -9.91
N LEU A 321 4.21 -24.30 -9.61
CA LEU A 321 4.86 -23.46 -10.63
C LEU A 321 5.80 -24.25 -11.53
N SER A 322 6.24 -25.43 -11.09
CA SER A 322 7.06 -26.37 -11.87
C SER A 322 6.19 -27.13 -12.87
N SER A 323 5.46 -26.42 -13.72
CA SER A 323 4.76 -27.07 -14.83
C SER A 323 5.72 -27.22 -16.02
N ASN A 324 5.72 -28.43 -16.58
CA ASN A 324 6.41 -28.87 -17.79
C ASN A 324 6.04 -28.00 -19.01
N GLY A 325 6.50 -26.76 -19.04
CA GLY A 325 6.36 -25.86 -20.17
C GLY A 325 7.28 -26.31 -21.30
N ASN A 326 6.78 -26.30 -22.53
CA ASN A 326 7.65 -26.30 -23.70
C ASN A 326 8.62 -25.11 -23.57
N ASN A 327 9.88 -25.31 -23.95
CA ASN A 327 10.94 -24.29 -23.82
C ASN A 327 10.59 -22.93 -24.47
N ASP A 328 9.59 -22.87 -25.37
CA ASP A 328 9.17 -21.67 -26.09
C ASP A 328 8.01 -20.88 -25.44
N GLU A 329 7.36 -21.39 -24.39
CA GLU A 329 6.23 -20.69 -23.75
C GLU A 329 6.71 -19.53 -22.86
N LYS A 330 6.20 -18.32 -23.11
CA LYS A 330 6.49 -17.16 -22.25
C LYS A 330 5.62 -17.21 -20.99
N THR A 331 6.23 -17.05 -19.82
CA THR A 331 5.55 -17.19 -18.53
C THR A 331 5.82 -16.03 -17.57
N ILE A 332 4.79 -15.69 -16.80
CA ILE A 332 4.90 -14.84 -15.60
C ILE A 332 4.47 -15.68 -14.41
N ASN A 333 5.43 -16.03 -13.57
CA ASN A 333 5.25 -16.80 -12.35
C ASN A 333 5.27 -15.85 -11.16
N ILE A 334 4.12 -15.64 -10.52
CA ILE A 334 3.95 -14.74 -9.38
C ILE A 334 3.61 -15.59 -8.16
N PHE A 335 4.39 -15.49 -7.09
CA PHE A 335 4.17 -16.35 -5.94
C PHE A 335 4.49 -15.72 -4.60
N ARG A 336 3.79 -16.19 -3.57
CA ARG A 336 4.08 -15.79 -2.21
C ARG A 336 5.23 -16.62 -1.66
N SER A 337 6.31 -15.96 -1.24
CA SER A 337 7.45 -16.63 -0.62
C SER A 337 8.35 -15.64 0.08
N ASP A 338 9.01 -16.07 1.15
CA ASP A 338 10.12 -15.33 1.75
C ASP A 338 11.30 -15.30 0.78
N ALA A 339 11.92 -14.13 0.56
CA ALA A 339 13.09 -14.01 -0.29
C ALA A 339 14.25 -14.94 0.16
N ARG A 340 14.30 -15.34 1.43
CA ARG A 340 15.30 -16.30 1.96
C ARG A 340 15.07 -17.73 1.48
N GLU A 341 13.93 -18.03 0.87
CA GLU A 341 13.54 -19.36 0.40
C GLU A 341 13.19 -19.35 -1.10
N ALA A 342 12.64 -18.25 -1.62
CA ALA A 342 12.18 -18.12 -2.99
C ALA A 342 13.23 -18.53 -4.04
N TYR A 343 14.54 -18.32 -3.78
CA TYR A 343 15.61 -18.71 -4.69
C TYR A 343 15.70 -20.22 -4.95
N LEU A 344 15.20 -21.06 -4.03
CA LEU A 344 15.20 -22.52 -4.16
C LEU A 344 14.30 -23.00 -5.30
N PHE A 345 13.33 -22.17 -5.70
CA PHE A 345 12.36 -22.47 -6.74
C PHE A 345 12.72 -21.81 -8.09
N LEU A 346 13.87 -21.13 -8.16
CA LEU A 346 14.29 -20.43 -9.36
C LEU A 346 15.22 -21.29 -10.22
N PRO A 347 15.04 -21.28 -11.55
CA PRO A 347 16.07 -21.76 -12.46
C PRO A 347 17.26 -20.78 -12.45
N ARG A 348 18.30 -21.10 -13.23
CA ARG A 348 19.41 -20.16 -13.43
C ARG A 348 18.91 -18.87 -14.09
N CYS A 349 19.16 -17.72 -13.47
CA CYS A 349 18.65 -16.44 -13.93
C CYS A 349 19.71 -15.64 -14.71
N ASP A 350 19.29 -14.94 -15.76
CA ASP A 350 20.14 -13.96 -16.46
C ASP A 350 20.14 -12.61 -15.76
N PHE A 351 19.02 -12.28 -15.12
CA PHE A 351 18.87 -11.02 -14.40
C PHE A 351 18.12 -11.21 -13.08
N VAL A 352 18.68 -10.70 -12.00
CA VAL A 352 18.02 -10.67 -10.69
C VAL A 352 17.95 -9.22 -10.21
N ILE A 353 16.76 -8.78 -9.81
CA ILE A 353 16.55 -7.49 -9.14
C ILE A 353 16.24 -7.75 -7.67
N LEU A 354 16.96 -7.09 -6.77
CA LEU A 354 16.64 -7.07 -5.35
C LEU A 354 16.33 -5.62 -4.95
N ASP A 355 15.07 -5.33 -4.62
CA ASP A 355 14.63 -4.05 -4.03
C ASP A 355 14.01 -4.29 -2.64
N PRO A 356 14.82 -4.71 -1.66
CA PRO A 356 14.31 -5.07 -0.33
C PRO A 356 13.73 -3.85 0.41
N PRO A 357 12.92 -4.06 1.46
CA PRO A 357 12.54 -2.99 2.36
C PRO A 357 13.78 -2.23 2.87
N HIS A 358 13.73 -0.90 2.82
CA HIS A 358 14.88 -0.05 3.11
C HIS A 358 14.99 0.25 4.61
N TYR A 359 15.62 -0.67 5.36
CA TYR A 359 15.90 -0.52 6.78
C TYR A 359 14.64 -0.22 7.61
N ASP A 360 14.60 0.91 8.31
CA ASP A 360 13.51 1.38 9.16
C ASP A 360 12.57 2.36 8.42
N GLN A 361 12.77 2.63 7.13
CA GLN A 361 12.10 3.75 6.46
C GLN A 361 10.63 3.51 6.14
N VAL A 362 10.27 2.28 5.79
CA VAL A 362 8.90 1.89 5.41
C VAL A 362 8.65 0.50 5.98
N ASP A 363 7.63 0.38 6.81
CA ASP A 363 7.17 -0.90 7.34
C ASP A 363 6.00 -1.41 6.50
N TYR A 364 6.29 -2.27 5.53
CA TYR A 364 5.28 -2.74 4.59
C TYR A 364 4.22 -3.61 5.24
N TYR A 365 4.57 -4.42 6.25
CA TYR A 365 3.60 -5.21 6.97
C TYR A 365 2.57 -4.30 7.64
N GLU A 366 3.05 -3.32 8.42
CA GLU A 366 2.16 -2.39 9.10
C GLU A 366 1.29 -1.64 8.08
N LEU A 367 1.84 -1.13 6.99
CA LEU A 367 1.07 -0.33 6.02
C LEU A 367 0.05 -1.15 5.22
N CYS A 368 0.38 -2.39 4.88
CA CYS A 368 -0.51 -3.31 4.17
C CYS A 368 -1.55 -3.96 5.10
N TYR A 369 -1.40 -3.88 6.42
CA TYR A 369 -2.29 -4.54 7.38
C TYR A 369 -3.77 -4.21 7.17
N LEU A 370 -4.10 -2.92 7.04
CA LEU A 370 -5.48 -2.50 6.80
C LEU A 370 -6.00 -3.05 5.46
N TRP A 371 -5.18 -3.07 4.41
CA TRP A 371 -5.57 -3.67 3.12
C TRP A 371 -5.81 -5.16 3.25
N GLN A 372 -4.91 -5.88 3.91
CA GLN A 372 -5.02 -7.32 4.11
C GLN A 372 -6.28 -7.69 4.90
N LYS A 373 -6.60 -6.94 5.96
CA LYS A 373 -7.82 -7.12 6.74
C LYS A 373 -9.09 -6.98 5.91
N TRP A 374 -9.13 -6.01 5.00
CA TRP A 374 -10.24 -5.89 4.06
C TRP A 374 -10.23 -7.02 3.04
N LEU A 375 -9.09 -7.32 2.41
CA LEU A 375 -8.95 -8.34 1.37
C LEU A 375 -9.31 -9.76 1.83
N GLN A 376 -9.00 -10.11 3.09
CA GLN A 376 -9.46 -11.33 3.74
C GLN A 376 -11.00 -11.45 3.67
N GLY A 377 -11.70 -10.33 3.84
CA GLY A 377 -13.13 -10.22 3.60
C GLY A 377 -14.00 -11.02 4.56
N SER A 378 -15.32 -10.96 4.35
CA SER A 378 -16.29 -11.76 5.10
C SER A 378 -16.24 -13.24 4.73
N HIS A 379 -15.68 -13.57 3.56
CA HIS A 379 -15.52 -14.94 3.07
C HIS A 379 -14.22 -15.63 3.48
N ASN A 380 -13.37 -14.99 4.29
CA ASN A 380 -12.07 -15.53 4.71
C ASN A 380 -11.21 -16.03 3.54
N ASP A 381 -10.99 -15.14 2.56
CA ASP A 381 -10.10 -15.38 1.43
C ASP A 381 -8.72 -15.82 1.94
N MET A 382 -8.42 -17.12 1.79
CA MET A 382 -7.24 -17.78 2.36
C MET A 382 -5.93 -17.17 1.89
N ARG A 383 -5.93 -16.46 0.75
CA ARG A 383 -4.76 -15.71 0.26
C ARG A 383 -4.26 -14.69 1.28
N PHE A 384 -5.12 -14.21 2.17
CA PHE A 384 -4.85 -13.09 3.08
C PHE A 384 -4.94 -13.47 4.58
N GLU A 385 -5.03 -14.75 4.92
CA GLU A 385 -5.23 -15.21 6.31
C GLU A 385 -3.97 -15.14 7.18
N ASP A 386 -2.79 -15.18 6.56
CA ASP A 386 -1.53 -15.15 7.30
C ASP A 386 -1.18 -13.72 7.73
N PHE A 387 -1.44 -13.43 9.00
CA PHE A 387 -1.02 -12.19 9.67
C PHE A 387 0.26 -12.34 10.47
N GLU A 388 0.96 -13.49 10.44
CA GLU A 388 2.19 -13.78 11.21
C GLU A 388 3.48 -13.53 10.42
N TYR A 389 3.40 -13.31 9.10
CA TYR A 389 4.59 -13.11 8.26
C TYR A 389 5.44 -11.88 8.63
N TRP A 390 4.95 -10.97 9.49
CA TRP A 390 5.74 -9.87 10.04
C TRP A 390 7.04 -10.34 10.73
N LYS A 391 7.02 -11.54 11.32
CA LYS A 391 8.21 -12.16 11.96
C LYS A 391 9.36 -12.36 10.99
N ASN A 392 9.03 -12.47 9.70
CA ASN A 392 9.96 -12.78 8.63
C ASN A 392 10.26 -11.56 7.75
N VAL A 393 9.64 -10.40 8.02
CA VAL A 393 9.89 -9.19 7.24
C VAL A 393 11.30 -8.66 7.49
N ILE A 394 12.05 -8.50 6.40
CA ILE A 394 13.43 -7.99 6.42
C ILE A 394 13.39 -6.47 6.46
N SER A 395 13.11 -5.92 7.65
CA SER A 395 13.11 -4.48 7.94
C SER A 395 13.61 -4.25 9.36
N ILE A 396 14.16 -3.08 9.64
CA ILE A 396 14.56 -2.70 11.00
C ILE A 396 13.32 -2.22 11.74
N ASN A 397 12.98 -2.91 12.83
CA ASN A 397 11.88 -2.55 13.71
C ASN A 397 12.16 -3.01 15.14
N SER A 398 12.48 -2.04 16.00
CA SER A 398 12.81 -2.28 17.40
C SER A 398 11.63 -2.79 18.25
N ARG A 399 10.37 -2.67 17.78
CA ARG A 399 9.20 -3.21 18.48
C ARG A 399 9.17 -4.74 18.48
N ILE A 400 9.77 -5.34 17.45
CA ILE A 400 9.77 -6.79 17.22
C ILE A 400 11.20 -7.38 17.24
N GLY A 401 12.18 -6.61 17.72
CA GLY A 401 13.56 -7.07 17.87
C GLY A 401 14.37 -7.17 16.57
N HIS A 402 13.88 -6.63 15.46
CA HIS A 402 14.65 -6.59 14.21
C HIS A 402 15.59 -5.38 14.24
N ASP A 403 16.88 -5.62 14.44
CA ASP A 403 17.93 -4.59 14.47
C ASP A 403 18.75 -4.54 13.16
N LEU A 404 19.80 -3.71 13.14
CA LEU A 404 20.68 -3.57 11.98
C LEU A 404 21.43 -4.87 11.67
N ASN A 405 21.84 -5.62 12.69
CA ASN A 405 22.54 -6.90 12.51
C ASN A 405 21.63 -7.94 11.87
N PHE A 406 20.38 -8.05 12.34
CA PHE A 406 19.35 -8.87 11.72
C PHE A 406 19.19 -8.50 10.25
N TYR A 407 19.03 -7.21 9.92
CA TYR A 407 18.88 -6.75 8.55
C TYR A 407 20.10 -7.10 7.68
N ASN A 408 21.32 -6.76 8.13
CA ASN A 408 22.57 -6.99 7.41
C ASN A 408 22.81 -8.48 7.15
N ASN A 409 22.56 -9.33 8.14
CA ASN A 409 22.73 -10.78 8.02
C ASN A 409 21.78 -11.38 6.98
N ASN A 410 20.49 -11.02 7.03
CA ASN A 410 19.48 -11.54 6.11
C ASN A 410 19.70 -11.03 4.68
N ILE A 411 19.95 -9.73 4.48
CA ILE A 411 20.22 -9.17 3.15
C ILE A 411 21.48 -9.78 2.54
N SER A 412 22.57 -9.90 3.31
CA SER A 412 23.81 -10.50 2.79
C SER A 412 23.63 -11.97 2.41
N ARG A 413 22.83 -12.73 3.17
CA ARG A 413 22.47 -14.11 2.82
C ARG A 413 21.65 -14.17 1.53
N ILE A 414 20.63 -13.33 1.39
CA ILE A 414 19.80 -13.25 0.18
C ILE A 414 20.68 -12.93 -1.02
N VAL A 415 21.50 -11.88 -0.95
CA VAL A 415 22.37 -11.49 -2.06
C VAL A 415 23.27 -12.65 -2.49
N LEU A 416 23.87 -13.37 -1.53
CA LEU A 416 24.70 -14.54 -1.83
C LEU A 416 23.91 -15.66 -2.52
N CYS A 417 22.74 -16.03 -1.97
CA CYS A 417 21.91 -17.10 -2.54
C CYS A 417 21.48 -16.79 -3.99
N TYR A 418 21.04 -15.56 -4.27
CA TYR A 418 20.62 -15.15 -5.62
C TYR A 418 21.79 -14.90 -6.56
N ALA A 419 22.95 -14.41 -6.08
CA ALA A 419 24.16 -14.39 -6.90
C ALA A 419 24.52 -15.84 -7.33
N GLY A 420 24.32 -16.79 -6.41
CA GLY A 420 24.42 -18.21 -6.63
C GLY A 420 23.44 -18.80 -7.64
N THR A 421 22.36 -18.10 -8.05
CA THR A 421 21.44 -18.55 -9.12
C THR A 421 21.79 -17.97 -10.50
N LEU A 422 22.74 -17.04 -10.62
CA LEU A 422 23.07 -16.41 -11.90
C LEU A 422 23.64 -17.40 -12.94
N THR A 423 23.35 -17.17 -14.21
CA THR A 423 24.06 -17.78 -15.35
C THR A 423 25.49 -17.21 -15.47
N LYS A 424 26.35 -17.79 -16.32
CA LYS A 424 27.76 -17.35 -16.50
C LYS A 424 27.91 -15.87 -16.90
N HIS A 425 26.88 -15.30 -17.54
CA HIS A 425 26.84 -13.87 -17.89
C HIS A 425 25.69 -13.13 -17.20
N GLY A 426 25.13 -13.75 -16.16
CA GLY A 426 24.03 -13.21 -15.39
C GLY A 426 24.47 -12.00 -14.57
N LYS A 427 23.49 -11.14 -14.30
CA LYS A 427 23.67 -9.91 -13.52
C LYS A 427 22.65 -9.88 -12.39
N LEU A 428 23.11 -9.55 -11.18
CA LEU A 428 22.23 -9.19 -10.07
C LEU A 428 22.38 -7.71 -9.76
N VAL A 429 21.26 -7.04 -9.50
CA VAL A 429 21.22 -5.64 -9.08
C VAL A 429 20.49 -5.55 -7.75
N LEU A 430 21.19 -5.07 -6.74
CA LEU A 430 20.62 -4.74 -5.44
C LEU A 430 20.48 -3.23 -5.32
N ILE A 431 19.28 -2.77 -4.98
CA ILE A 431 18.95 -1.37 -4.75
C ILE A 431 18.79 -1.14 -3.25
N LEU A 432 19.71 -0.37 -2.69
CA LEU A 432 19.64 0.06 -1.29
C LEU A 432 19.39 1.56 -1.19
N HIS A 433 18.74 1.95 -0.10
CA HIS A 433 18.52 3.35 0.20
C HIS A 433 18.57 3.56 1.72
N ASN A 434 19.40 4.50 2.17
CA ASN A 434 19.39 4.99 3.55
C ASN A 434 19.67 6.50 3.56
N LYS A 435 19.18 7.21 4.58
CA LYS A 435 19.52 8.61 4.83
C LYS A 435 20.94 8.75 5.42
N ASP A 436 21.46 7.69 6.02
CA ASP A 436 22.78 7.61 6.65
C ASP A 436 23.75 6.81 5.77
N PRO A 437 24.77 7.46 5.18
CA PRO A 437 25.80 6.78 4.40
C PRO A 437 26.63 5.77 5.20
N ALA A 438 26.80 5.94 6.52
CA ALA A 438 27.61 5.05 7.34
C ALA A 438 26.93 3.67 7.46
N ILE A 439 25.62 3.66 7.77
CA ILE A 439 24.81 2.44 7.81
C ILE A 439 24.89 1.70 6.47
N LEU A 440 24.74 2.44 5.37
CA LEU A 440 24.79 1.87 4.04
C LEU A 440 26.16 1.24 3.72
N ASN A 441 27.25 1.92 4.07
CA ASN A 441 28.61 1.41 3.87
C ASN A 441 28.87 0.14 4.69
N GLU A 442 28.37 0.08 5.92
CA GLU A 442 28.44 -1.11 6.77
C GLU A 442 27.72 -2.30 6.12
N THR A 443 26.48 -2.10 5.66
CA THR A 443 25.71 -3.14 4.96
C THR A 443 26.42 -3.60 3.67
N VAL A 444 26.94 -2.66 2.88
CA VAL A 444 27.70 -2.96 1.65
C VAL A 444 28.95 -3.78 1.95
N LYS A 445 29.67 -3.44 3.02
CA LYS A 445 30.87 -4.17 3.45
C LYS A 445 30.50 -5.62 3.81
N SER A 446 29.47 -5.81 4.63
CA SER A 446 28.98 -7.15 5.02
C SER A 446 28.56 -8.01 3.81
N ILE A 447 27.94 -7.40 2.80
CA ILE A 447 27.59 -8.09 1.55
C ILE A 447 28.85 -8.50 0.77
N LYS A 448 29.82 -7.59 0.60
CA LYS A 448 31.05 -7.85 -0.16
C LYS A 448 31.91 -8.95 0.48
N GLU A 449 31.95 -9.00 1.80
CA GLU A 449 32.64 -10.06 2.57
C GLU A 449 32.06 -11.46 2.30
N LYS A 450 30.84 -11.59 1.77
CA LYS A 450 30.26 -12.90 1.41
C LYS A 450 30.37 -13.23 -0.07
N LEU A 451 30.88 -12.31 -0.91
CA LEU A 451 30.84 -12.40 -2.37
C LEU A 451 32.23 -12.51 -3.02
N HIS A 452 33.18 -13.20 -2.37
CA HIS A 452 34.57 -13.29 -2.83
C HIS A 452 34.73 -13.79 -4.28
N ASP A 453 33.85 -14.69 -4.72
CA ASP A 453 33.89 -15.30 -6.06
C ASP A 453 33.14 -14.48 -7.14
N PHE A 454 32.60 -13.32 -6.79
CA PHE A 454 31.79 -12.50 -7.68
C PHE A 454 32.41 -11.14 -7.94
N LYS A 455 32.26 -10.66 -9.18
CA LYS A 455 32.66 -9.29 -9.52
C LYS A 455 31.58 -8.32 -9.04
N VAL A 456 31.92 -7.47 -8.09
CA VAL A 456 31.00 -6.47 -7.53
C VAL A 456 31.39 -5.06 -8.01
N LYS A 457 30.42 -4.32 -8.57
CA LYS A 457 30.52 -2.89 -8.86
C LYS A 457 29.46 -2.14 -8.05
N SER A 458 29.73 -0.89 -7.69
CA SER A 458 28.76 -0.04 -6.99
C SER A 458 28.67 1.33 -7.63
N SER A 459 27.46 1.88 -7.69
CA SER A 459 27.20 3.25 -8.12
C SER A 459 26.18 3.93 -7.22
N CYS A 460 26.31 5.24 -7.05
CA CYS A 460 25.32 6.07 -6.37
C CYS A 460 24.51 6.83 -7.41
N GLU A 461 23.18 6.78 -7.31
CA GLU A 461 22.27 7.50 -8.19
C GLU A 461 21.38 8.46 -7.41
N TRP A 462 21.08 9.60 -8.02
CA TRP A 462 20.13 10.57 -7.49
C TRP A 462 18.84 10.44 -8.29
N PRO A 463 17.73 9.98 -7.69
CA PRO A 463 16.46 9.90 -8.39
C PRO A 463 16.06 11.30 -8.89
N GLN A 464 15.74 11.40 -10.17
CA GLN A 464 15.21 12.64 -10.78
C GLN A 464 13.83 13.00 -10.21
N VAL A 465 13.07 11.98 -9.78
CA VAL A 465 11.76 12.15 -9.15
C VAL A 465 11.93 12.02 -7.63
N PRO A 466 11.61 13.07 -6.84
CA PRO A 466 11.66 12.97 -5.40
C PRO A 466 10.67 11.91 -4.89
N SER A 467 11.07 11.10 -3.91
CA SER A 467 10.11 10.19 -3.27
C SER A 467 8.97 10.98 -2.60
N SER A 468 7.77 10.40 -2.49
CA SER A 468 6.64 11.04 -1.79
C SER A 468 6.96 11.47 -0.35
N ALA A 469 7.93 10.80 0.29
CA ALA A 469 8.43 11.14 1.63
C ALA A 469 9.51 12.24 1.65
N GLN A 470 10.09 12.62 0.50
CA GLN A 470 11.21 13.56 0.43
C GLN A 470 10.81 14.98 0.84
N GLY A 471 9.56 15.38 0.58
CA GLY A 471 9.01 16.66 1.04
C GLY A 471 8.85 16.75 2.56
N ILE A 472 8.90 15.63 3.30
CA ILE A 472 8.72 15.58 4.76
C ILE A 472 10.06 15.53 5.49
N HIS A 473 11.09 14.90 4.91
CA HIS A 473 12.39 14.69 5.56
C HIS A 473 13.47 15.74 5.25
N GLY A 474 13.26 16.60 4.24
CA GLY A 474 14.13 17.75 3.97
C GLY A 474 15.56 17.42 3.49
N ARG A 475 15.89 16.15 3.22
CA ARG A 475 17.20 15.72 2.69
C ARG A 475 17.05 14.97 1.37
N LYS A 476 17.95 15.23 0.41
CA LYS A 476 18.01 14.49 -0.85
C LYS A 476 18.37 13.03 -0.56
N LYS A 477 17.53 12.13 -1.05
CA LYS A 477 17.73 10.67 -0.96
C LYS A 477 18.61 10.25 -2.14
N PHE A 478 19.63 9.43 -1.90
CA PHE A 478 20.41 8.76 -2.96
C PHE A 478 20.16 7.25 -2.92
N LEU A 479 20.19 6.62 -4.09
CA LEU A 479 20.12 5.17 -4.26
C LEU A 479 21.54 4.63 -4.36
N TYR A 480 21.79 3.51 -3.71
CA TYR A 480 23.03 2.77 -3.85
C TYR A 480 22.76 1.49 -4.61
N ILE A 481 23.36 1.37 -5.79
CA ILE A 481 23.13 0.28 -6.72
C ILE A 481 24.37 -0.61 -6.70
N LEU A 482 24.21 -1.82 -6.19
CA LEU A 482 25.23 -2.87 -6.23
C LEU A 482 24.95 -3.77 -7.43
N LYS A 483 25.94 -3.92 -8.30
CA LYS A 483 25.89 -4.75 -9.50
C LYS A 483 26.84 -5.92 -9.30
N ILE A 484 26.30 -7.12 -9.29
CA ILE A 484 27.05 -8.35 -9.05
C ILE A 484 27.00 -9.17 -10.34
N TYR A 485 28.17 -9.62 -10.77
CA TYR A 485 28.33 -10.41 -11.99
C TYR A 485 28.98 -11.74 -11.62
N ARG A 486 28.46 -12.81 -12.22
CA ARG A 486 29.15 -14.09 -12.24
C ARG A 486 30.28 -14.04 -13.28
N GLY A 487 31.47 -14.50 -12.90
CA GLY A 487 32.66 -14.53 -13.76
C GLY A 487 32.58 -15.57 -14.87
#